data_AF-A0A1S3K8F6-F1
#
_entry.id   AF-A0A1S3K8F6-F1
#
_cell.length_a   1.000
_cell.length_b   1.000
_cell.length_c   1.000
_cell.angle_alpha   90.00
_cell.angle_beta   90.00
_cell.angle_gamma   90.00
#
_symmetry.space_group_name_H-M   'P 1'
#
loop_
_entity.id
_entity.type
_entity.pdbx_description
1 polymer ?
#
loop_
_entity_poly.entity_id
_entity_poly.type
_entity_poly.pdbx_seq_one_letter_code
_entity_poly.pdbx_strand_id
1 'polypeptide(L)'
;MAAPNWTGLPALALENIFSYLDIEDLRNCSLVCKTWYKTLNDENNDVWRLHCVRKLAEEALKSDLLSNVPTYKAKLRAFYHAWNPNDCSRNVYIKPNGFTLHRNPVAQSSDGARGKIGFRHGRHCWEIWWEGPLGTVAVIGIATKKASVQCHGYVPLLGGDDQSWGWNLVDNDLLHNGDSQGNFPHVNNAPKYQVGERIRVILDCEDNTIAFEKNYEFLGVAFRGLPSQELYPAVSAVYGNTEVSMVYLGQPLDG
;
A
#
# COMPACT_ATOMS: atom_id res chain seq x y z
N MET A 1 -27.69 24.88 -35.87
CA MET A 1 -26.46 25.23 -35.12
C MET A 1 -25.60 23.99 -35.05
N ALA A 2 -24.37 24.04 -35.56
CA ALA A 2 -23.44 22.92 -35.39
C ALA A 2 -23.12 22.78 -33.89
N ALA A 3 -23.19 21.56 -33.35
CA ALA A 3 -22.77 21.31 -31.98
C ALA A 3 -21.30 21.74 -31.82
N PRO A 4 -20.92 22.37 -30.69
CA PRO A 4 -19.54 22.77 -30.48
C PRO A 4 -18.63 21.53 -30.54
N ASN A 5 -17.53 21.62 -31.30
CA ASN A 5 -16.58 20.52 -31.39
C ASN A 5 -15.65 20.51 -30.16
N TRP A 6 -16.16 19.99 -29.04
CA TRP A 6 -15.42 19.84 -27.78
C TRP A 6 -14.22 18.87 -27.88
N THR A 7 -14.17 18.04 -28.94
CA THR A 7 -13.06 17.09 -29.16
C THR A 7 -11.81 17.74 -29.78
N GLY A 8 -11.93 18.98 -30.27
CA GLY A 8 -10.85 19.75 -30.90
C GLY A 8 -10.25 20.86 -30.01
N LEU A 9 -10.54 20.88 -28.71
CA LEU A 9 -9.96 21.87 -27.80
C LEU A 9 -8.43 21.67 -27.67
N PRO A 10 -7.65 22.77 -27.54
CA PRO A 10 -6.23 22.68 -27.23
C PRO A 10 -5.97 21.99 -25.88
N ALA A 11 -4.85 21.28 -25.76
CA ALA A 11 -4.49 20.54 -24.54
C ALA A 11 -4.54 21.41 -23.28
N LEU A 12 -4.02 22.64 -23.33
CA LEU A 12 -4.04 23.57 -22.20
C LEU A 12 -5.46 23.94 -21.74
N ALA A 13 -6.42 24.06 -22.66
CA ALA A 13 -7.81 24.33 -22.29
C ALA A 13 -8.45 23.10 -21.62
N LEU A 14 -8.17 21.90 -22.14
CA LEU A 14 -8.61 20.64 -21.54
C LEU A 14 -8.03 20.46 -20.13
N GLU A 15 -6.73 20.68 -19.94
CA GLU A 15 -6.09 20.56 -18.63
C GLU A 15 -6.67 21.53 -17.60
N ASN A 16 -6.92 22.78 -18.00
CA ASN A 16 -7.58 23.75 -17.12
C ASN A 16 -8.98 23.26 -16.72
N ILE A 17 -9.82 22.83 -17.67
CA ILE A 17 -11.17 22.33 -17.38
C ILE A 17 -11.11 21.10 -16.46
N PHE A 18 -10.31 20.11 -16.83
CA PHE A 18 -10.17 18.85 -16.10
C PHE A 18 -9.62 19.05 -14.69
N SER A 19 -8.78 20.07 -14.44
CA SER A 19 -8.24 20.35 -13.10
C SER A 19 -9.29 20.76 -12.04
N TYR A 20 -10.52 21.04 -12.46
CA TYR A 20 -11.66 21.33 -11.58
C TYR A 20 -12.60 20.14 -11.37
N LEU A 21 -12.42 19.04 -12.11
CA LEU A 21 -13.21 17.83 -11.96
C LEU A 21 -12.65 16.96 -10.84
N ASP A 22 -13.48 16.11 -10.26
CA ASP A 22 -13.00 15.08 -9.33
C ASP A 22 -12.42 13.87 -10.09
N ILE A 23 -11.81 12.93 -9.36
CA ILE A 23 -11.14 11.78 -9.96
C ILE A 23 -12.13 10.85 -10.69
N GLU A 24 -13.38 10.78 -10.23
CA GLU A 24 -14.41 9.95 -10.84
C GLU A 24 -14.83 10.52 -12.19
N ASP A 25 -15.06 11.83 -12.24
CA ASP A 25 -15.35 12.55 -13.48
C ASP A 25 -14.18 12.49 -14.46
N LEU A 26 -12.93 12.63 -13.99
CA LEU A 26 -11.75 12.47 -14.83
C LEU A 26 -11.69 11.08 -15.48
N ARG A 27 -12.05 10.03 -14.74
CA ARG A 27 -12.15 8.67 -15.31
C ARG A 27 -13.19 8.64 -16.42
N ASN A 28 -14.37 9.21 -16.20
CA ASN A 28 -15.42 9.26 -17.21
C ASN A 28 -14.99 10.06 -18.45
N CYS A 29 -14.35 11.22 -18.26
CA CYS A 29 -13.80 12.04 -19.35
C CYS A 29 -12.77 11.28 -20.20
N SER A 30 -11.95 10.43 -19.59
CA SER A 30 -10.96 9.63 -20.32
C SER A 30 -11.57 8.65 -21.32
N LEU A 31 -12.86 8.31 -21.19
CA LEU A 31 -13.58 7.39 -22.06
C LEU A 31 -14.29 8.08 -23.24
N VAL A 32 -14.35 9.41 -23.26
CA VAL A 32 -15.15 10.18 -24.22
C VAL A 32 -14.54 10.19 -25.62
N CYS A 33 -13.25 10.49 -25.74
CA CYS A 33 -12.56 10.51 -27.03
C CYS A 33 -11.04 10.32 -26.90
N LYS A 34 -10.38 10.01 -28.02
CA LYS A 34 -8.92 9.76 -28.07
C LYS A 34 -8.09 10.94 -27.56
N THR A 35 -8.51 12.17 -27.83
CA THR A 35 -7.79 13.37 -27.39
C THR A 35 -7.81 13.48 -25.87
N TRP A 36 -9.00 13.37 -25.25
CA TRP A 36 -9.16 13.47 -23.80
C TRP A 36 -8.48 12.31 -23.08
N TYR A 37 -8.60 11.10 -23.64
CA TYR A 37 -7.84 9.94 -23.18
C TYR A 37 -6.35 10.23 -23.14
N LYS A 38 -5.77 10.71 -24.25
CA LYS A 38 -4.33 11.05 -24.31
C LYS A 38 -3.95 12.10 -23.27
N THR A 39 -4.72 13.18 -23.16
CA THR A 39 -4.47 14.23 -22.15
C THR A 39 -4.47 13.65 -20.74
N LEU A 40 -5.48 12.86 -20.37
CA LEU A 40 -5.62 12.30 -19.01
C LEU A 40 -4.72 11.08 -18.74
N ASN A 41 -4.18 10.47 -19.79
CA ASN A 41 -3.24 9.37 -19.67
C ASN A 41 -1.77 9.83 -19.59
N ASP A 42 -1.48 11.08 -19.95
CA ASP A 42 -0.23 11.73 -19.54
C ASP A 42 -0.26 11.94 -18.02
N GLU A 43 0.48 11.10 -17.30
CA GLU A 43 0.47 11.04 -15.82
C GLU A 43 1.12 12.27 -15.16
N ASN A 44 1.78 13.14 -15.93
CA ASN A 44 2.53 14.30 -15.44
C ASN A 44 1.99 15.67 -15.89
N ASN A 45 0.82 15.69 -16.53
CA ASN A 45 0.16 16.94 -16.93
C ASN A 45 -0.26 17.80 -15.70
N ASP A 46 -0.77 19.02 -15.98
CA ASP A 46 -1.18 19.93 -14.91
C ASP A 46 -2.41 19.46 -14.12
N VAL A 47 -3.28 18.63 -14.72
CA VAL A 47 -4.43 18.04 -14.02
C VAL A 47 -3.92 17.22 -12.85
N TRP A 48 -3.07 16.23 -13.10
CA TRP A 48 -2.56 15.35 -12.05
C TRP A 48 -1.66 16.10 -11.08
N ARG A 49 -0.84 17.05 -11.55
CA ARG A 49 -0.03 17.92 -10.67
C ARG A 49 -0.90 18.66 -9.66
N LEU A 50 -1.97 19.30 -10.11
CA LEU A 50 -2.88 20.07 -9.24
C LEU A 50 -3.59 19.17 -8.24
N HIS A 51 -4.09 18.00 -8.67
CA HIS A 51 -4.69 17.03 -7.73
C HIS A 51 -3.68 16.53 -6.69
N CYS A 52 -2.45 16.24 -7.12
CA CYS A 52 -1.38 15.75 -6.27
C CYS A 52 -1.03 16.79 -5.19
N VAL A 53 -0.75 18.04 -5.58
CA VAL A 53 -0.39 19.14 -4.65
C VAL A 53 -1.55 19.52 -3.71
N ARG A 54 -2.81 19.41 -4.16
CA ARG A 54 -3.98 19.69 -3.31
C ARG A 54 -4.26 18.59 -2.28
N LYS A 55 -3.87 17.34 -2.56
CA LYS A 55 -4.22 16.18 -1.72
C LYS A 55 -3.09 15.69 -0.85
N LEU A 56 -1.85 15.71 -1.35
CA LEU A 56 -0.70 15.20 -0.62
C LEU A 56 -0.04 16.32 0.18
N ALA A 57 0.50 15.95 1.34
CA ALA A 57 1.27 16.87 2.16
C ALA A 57 2.59 17.26 1.45
N GLU A 58 3.04 18.49 1.66
CA GLU A 58 4.22 19.03 0.98
C GLU A 58 5.49 18.23 1.34
N GLU A 59 5.61 17.77 2.59
CA GLU A 59 6.72 16.94 3.06
C GLU A 59 6.75 15.56 2.39
N ALA A 60 5.59 14.98 2.04
CA ALA A 60 5.53 13.72 1.32
C ALA A 60 6.05 13.88 -0.12
N LEU A 61 5.76 15.03 -0.74
CA LEU A 61 6.19 15.33 -2.11
C LEU A 61 7.67 15.68 -2.22
N LYS A 62 8.27 16.23 -1.16
CA LYS A 62 9.68 16.65 -1.11
C LYS A 62 10.64 15.58 -0.58
N SER A 63 10.14 14.47 -0.03
CA SER A 63 10.95 13.39 0.54
C SER A 63 11.12 12.21 -0.43
N ASP A 64 12.03 11.30 -0.09
CA ASP A 64 12.29 10.07 -0.85
C ASP A 64 11.21 8.99 -0.68
N LEU A 65 10.17 9.27 0.11
CA LEU A 65 9.01 8.42 0.35
C LEU A 65 8.39 7.93 -0.97
N LEU A 66 8.22 8.84 -1.92
CA LEU A 66 7.53 8.60 -3.20
C LEU A 66 8.48 8.45 -4.39
N SER A 67 9.75 8.15 -4.14
CA SER A 67 10.80 7.98 -5.17
C SER A 67 10.46 6.93 -6.22
N ASN A 68 9.82 5.83 -5.83
CA ASN A 68 9.44 4.72 -6.72
C ASN A 68 8.08 4.92 -7.43
N VAL A 69 7.41 6.05 -7.21
CA VAL A 69 6.19 6.46 -7.94
C VAL A 69 6.41 7.86 -8.51
N PRO A 70 7.15 7.99 -9.62
CA PRO A 70 7.69 9.29 -10.04
C PRO A 70 6.63 10.26 -10.57
N THR A 71 5.49 9.76 -11.09
CA THR A 71 4.47 10.59 -11.75
C THR A 71 3.46 11.16 -10.76
N TYR A 72 2.86 12.33 -11.08
CA TYR A 72 1.83 12.92 -10.20
C TYR A 72 0.62 12.01 -10.04
N LYS A 73 0.19 11.35 -11.11
CA LYS A 73 -0.90 10.36 -11.08
C LYS A 73 -0.55 9.15 -10.21
N ALA A 74 0.68 8.62 -10.30
CA ALA A 74 1.12 7.50 -9.48
C ALA A 74 1.23 7.87 -7.99
N LYS A 75 1.74 9.07 -7.66
CA LYS A 75 1.75 9.60 -6.27
C LYS A 75 0.35 9.72 -5.70
N LEU A 76 -0.58 10.25 -6.48
CA LEU A 76 -1.99 10.35 -6.09
C LEU A 76 -2.59 8.95 -5.88
N ARG A 77 -2.36 8.01 -6.81
CA ARG A 77 -2.76 6.60 -6.69
C ARG A 77 -2.21 5.98 -5.41
N ALA A 78 -0.92 6.20 -5.10
CA ALA A 78 -0.30 5.71 -3.88
C ALA A 78 -1.01 6.24 -2.62
N PHE A 79 -1.34 7.53 -2.59
CA PHE A 79 -2.03 8.15 -1.45
C PHE A 79 -3.43 7.55 -1.20
N TYR A 80 -4.18 7.25 -2.25
CA TYR A 80 -5.50 6.61 -2.13
C TYR A 80 -5.43 5.16 -1.63
N HIS A 81 -4.29 4.49 -1.78
CA HIS A 81 -4.05 3.13 -1.30
C HIS A 81 -3.27 3.07 0.01
N ALA A 82 -2.84 4.22 0.55
CA ALA A 82 -2.07 4.31 1.79
C ALA A 82 -2.85 3.80 3.02
N TRP A 83 -2.22 3.84 4.19
CA TRP A 83 -2.86 3.41 5.45
C TRP A 83 -4.17 4.15 5.74
N ASN A 84 -5.13 3.42 6.29
CA ASN A 84 -6.44 3.95 6.63
C ASN A 84 -6.46 4.44 8.09
N PRO A 85 -6.60 5.76 8.35
CA PRO A 85 -6.68 6.28 9.71
C PRO A 85 -7.95 5.85 10.47
N ASN A 86 -8.96 5.35 9.76
CA ASN A 86 -10.20 4.83 10.35
C ASN A 86 -10.20 3.30 10.48
N ASP A 87 -9.11 2.63 10.13
CA ASP A 87 -8.99 1.17 10.19
C ASP A 87 -7.62 0.74 10.71
N CYS A 88 -7.31 1.22 11.91
CA CYS A 88 -6.12 0.89 12.68
C CYS A 88 -6.44 0.79 14.17
N SER A 89 -5.53 0.19 14.94
CA SER A 89 -5.61 0.19 16.41
C SER A 89 -5.78 1.61 16.95
N ARG A 90 -6.48 1.76 18.07
CA ARG A 90 -6.56 3.02 18.83
C ARG A 90 -5.20 3.54 19.31
N ASN A 91 -4.18 2.70 19.34
CA ASN A 91 -2.81 3.06 19.72
C ASN A 91 -1.95 3.48 18.51
N VAL A 92 -2.52 3.48 17.31
CA VAL A 92 -1.86 3.86 16.07
C VAL A 92 -2.56 5.09 15.50
N TYR A 93 -1.78 5.99 14.91
CA TYR A 93 -2.29 7.08 14.08
C TYR A 93 -1.48 7.19 12.79
N ILE A 94 -2.08 7.76 11.75
CA ILE A 94 -1.37 8.03 10.49
C ILE A 94 -0.80 9.45 10.55
N LYS A 95 0.50 9.58 10.27
CA LYS A 95 1.20 10.87 10.28
C LYS A 95 0.64 11.81 9.21
N PRO A 96 0.85 13.13 9.33
CA PRO A 96 0.35 14.12 8.37
C PRO A 96 0.74 13.86 6.92
N ASN A 97 1.89 13.20 6.68
CA ASN A 97 2.31 12.80 5.33
C ASN A 97 1.33 11.83 4.64
N GLY A 98 0.49 11.11 5.40
CA GLY A 98 -0.54 10.20 4.92
C GLY A 98 -0.10 8.79 4.56
N PHE A 99 1.20 8.49 4.60
CA PHE A 99 1.79 7.20 4.19
C PHE A 99 2.45 6.43 5.35
N THR A 100 2.75 7.12 6.44
CA THR A 100 3.45 6.54 7.58
C THR A 100 2.49 6.39 8.75
N LEU A 101 2.34 5.17 9.26
CA LEU A 101 1.70 4.96 10.55
C LEU A 101 2.72 5.16 11.66
N HIS A 102 2.27 5.67 12.80
CA HIS A 102 3.04 5.76 14.03
C HIS A 102 2.31 5.02 15.15
N ARG A 103 3.02 4.16 15.88
CA ARG A 103 2.48 3.43 17.04
C ARG A 103 2.91 4.10 18.33
N ASN A 104 1.94 4.51 19.15
CA ASN A 104 2.18 5.07 20.49
C ASN A 104 2.88 4.04 21.41
N PRO A 105 3.70 4.48 22.39
CA PRO A 105 4.47 3.61 23.27
C PRO A 105 3.58 2.97 24.35
N VAL A 106 2.71 2.04 23.94
CA VAL A 106 1.80 1.31 24.82
C VAL A 106 2.36 -0.07 25.12
N ALA A 107 2.51 -0.39 26.41
CA ALA A 107 2.99 -1.69 26.86
C ALA A 107 1.90 -2.77 26.72
N GLN A 108 2.33 -4.03 26.59
CA GLN A 108 1.46 -5.21 26.52
C GLN A 108 0.34 -5.08 25.48
N SER A 109 0.70 -4.58 24.29
CA SER A 109 -0.23 -4.38 23.19
C SER A 109 0.44 -4.69 21.86
N SER A 110 -0.29 -5.38 21.00
CA SER A 110 0.04 -5.60 19.59
C SER A 110 -0.98 -4.86 18.76
N ASP A 111 -0.50 -3.99 17.87
CA ASP A 111 -1.33 -3.00 17.22
C ASP A 111 -1.10 -3.05 15.71
N GLY A 112 -2.19 -3.10 14.95
CA GLY A 112 -2.16 -3.19 13.50
C GLY A 112 -2.90 -2.07 12.79
N ALA A 113 -2.72 -2.04 11.48
CA ALA A 113 -3.40 -1.14 10.57
C ALA A 113 -3.65 -1.82 9.23
N ARG A 114 -4.69 -1.38 8.51
CA ARG A 114 -4.99 -1.78 7.14
C ARG A 114 -4.88 -0.62 6.16
N GLY A 115 -4.60 -0.94 4.90
CA GLY A 115 -4.71 0.01 3.79
C GLY A 115 -6.16 0.49 3.57
N LYS A 116 -6.32 1.63 2.90
CA LYS A 116 -7.64 2.20 2.56
C LYS A 116 -8.45 1.33 1.60
N ILE A 117 -7.77 0.67 0.67
CA ILE A 117 -8.38 -0.11 -0.41
C ILE A 117 -7.99 -1.58 -0.24
N GLY A 118 -8.98 -2.45 -0.32
CA GLY A 118 -8.79 -3.88 -0.38
C GLY A 118 -8.94 -4.38 -1.81
N PHE A 119 -8.32 -5.52 -2.08
CA PHE A 119 -8.20 -6.07 -3.42
C PHE A 119 -8.95 -7.39 -3.54
N ARG A 120 -9.67 -7.57 -4.64
CA ARG A 120 -10.39 -8.81 -4.99
C ARG A 120 -9.95 -9.41 -6.33
N HIS A 121 -9.34 -8.60 -7.19
CA HIS A 121 -9.04 -8.95 -8.58
C HIS A 121 -7.74 -8.30 -9.01
N GLY A 122 -7.03 -8.92 -9.95
CA GLY A 122 -5.78 -8.41 -10.50
C GLY A 122 -4.58 -8.58 -9.56
N ARG A 123 -3.46 -8.05 -10.03
CA ARG A 123 -2.16 -8.11 -9.35
C ARG A 123 -1.81 -6.74 -8.78
N HIS A 124 -1.41 -6.72 -7.51
CA HIS A 124 -1.20 -5.51 -6.73
C HIS A 124 0.16 -5.52 -6.06
N CYS A 125 0.81 -4.37 -6.07
CA CYS A 125 2.17 -4.22 -5.57
C CYS A 125 2.33 -2.96 -4.72
N TRP A 126 2.94 -3.11 -3.54
CA TRP A 126 3.29 -2.01 -2.66
C TRP A 126 4.63 -2.25 -1.96
N GLU A 127 5.29 -1.18 -1.57
CA GLU A 127 6.47 -1.22 -0.69
C GLU A 127 6.06 -0.94 0.75
N ILE A 128 6.72 -1.61 1.69
CA ILE A 128 6.59 -1.39 3.13
C ILE A 128 7.98 -1.40 3.77
N TRP A 129 8.20 -0.49 4.72
CA TRP A 129 9.44 -0.45 5.50
C TRP A 129 9.21 0.13 6.90
N TRP A 130 10.00 -0.35 7.84
CA TRP A 130 10.09 0.14 9.21
C TRP A 130 11.16 1.21 9.35
N GLU A 131 10.79 2.25 10.06
CA GLU A 131 11.69 3.22 10.66
C GLU A 131 11.82 2.89 12.16
N GLY A 132 13.06 2.68 12.59
CA GLY A 132 13.38 2.27 13.96
C GLY A 132 13.26 0.77 14.24
N PRO A 133 13.39 0.36 15.50
CA PRO A 133 13.42 -1.05 15.90
C PRO A 133 12.10 -1.78 15.64
N LEU A 134 12.18 -3.04 15.23
CA LEU A 134 11.01 -3.92 15.08
C LEU A 134 10.36 -4.28 16.43
N GLY A 135 11.15 -4.39 17.48
CA GLY A 135 10.74 -4.99 18.76
C GLY A 135 10.78 -6.51 18.70
N THR A 136 9.96 -7.17 19.52
CA THR A 136 9.92 -8.64 19.62
C THR A 136 9.05 -9.28 18.53
N VAL A 137 8.13 -8.51 17.93
CA VAL A 137 7.23 -8.99 16.87
C VAL A 137 6.94 -7.84 15.90
N ALA A 138 7.16 -8.08 14.60
CA ALA A 138 6.82 -7.14 13.54
C ALA A 138 6.39 -7.92 12.30
N VAL A 139 5.12 -7.81 11.94
CA VAL A 139 4.52 -8.66 10.91
C VAL A 139 3.95 -7.81 9.79
N ILE A 140 4.31 -8.14 8.55
CA ILE A 140 3.73 -7.58 7.33
C ILE A 140 2.89 -8.62 6.61
N GLY A 141 1.89 -8.20 5.86
CA GLY A 141 1.14 -9.10 5.01
C GLY A 141 -0.20 -8.52 4.60
N ILE A 142 -1.24 -9.35 4.71
CA ILE A 142 -2.59 -9.03 4.28
C ILE A 142 -3.62 -9.52 5.28
N ALA A 143 -4.76 -8.85 5.31
CA ALA A 143 -5.87 -9.20 6.18
C ALA A 143 -7.21 -8.97 5.50
N THR A 144 -8.23 -9.69 5.93
CA THR A 144 -9.61 -9.35 5.63
C THR A 144 -10.06 -8.17 6.49
N LYS A 145 -11.25 -7.62 6.18
CA LYS A 145 -11.89 -6.61 7.02
C LYS A 145 -12.25 -7.11 8.43
N LYS A 146 -12.35 -8.43 8.61
CA LYS A 146 -12.77 -9.06 9.88
C LYS A 146 -11.61 -9.28 10.85
N ALA A 147 -10.37 -9.30 10.38
CA ALA A 147 -9.21 -9.51 11.24
C ALA A 147 -9.13 -8.42 12.32
N SER A 148 -8.72 -8.78 13.53
CA SER A 148 -8.52 -7.78 14.58
C SER A 148 -7.36 -6.84 14.25
N VAL A 149 -7.47 -5.57 14.63
CA VAL A 149 -6.38 -4.58 14.53
C VAL A 149 -5.68 -4.36 15.87
N GLN A 150 -6.08 -5.06 16.93
CA GLN A 150 -5.49 -4.93 18.25
C GLN A 150 -5.59 -6.24 19.05
N CYS A 151 -4.54 -6.57 19.79
CA CYS A 151 -4.54 -7.67 20.75
C CYS A 151 -3.70 -7.33 21.98
N HIS A 152 -4.04 -7.91 23.13
CA HIS A 152 -3.28 -7.76 24.36
C HIS A 152 -2.01 -8.63 24.31
N GLY A 153 -0.91 -8.13 24.88
CA GLY A 153 0.39 -8.78 24.88
C GLY A 153 1.24 -8.45 23.64
N TYR A 154 2.46 -8.98 23.61
CA TYR A 154 3.39 -8.85 22.48
C TYR A 154 3.35 -10.13 21.65
N VAL A 155 2.37 -10.21 20.75
CA VAL A 155 2.06 -11.41 19.98
C VAL A 155 1.94 -11.10 18.49
N PRO A 156 2.12 -12.09 17.61
CA PRO A 156 1.83 -11.91 16.19
C PRO A 156 0.33 -11.77 15.96
N LEU A 157 -0.14 -10.52 15.92
CA LEU A 157 -1.54 -10.19 15.63
C LEU A 157 -1.91 -10.62 14.21
N LEU A 158 -1.10 -10.22 13.22
CA LEU A 158 -1.29 -10.62 11.83
C LEU A 158 -0.84 -12.07 11.64
N GLY A 159 -1.73 -12.93 11.15
CA GLY A 159 -1.54 -14.38 11.10
C GLY A 159 -2.00 -15.11 12.37
N GLY A 160 -2.44 -14.38 13.41
CA GLY A 160 -2.94 -14.96 14.66
C GLY A 160 -4.35 -15.57 14.56
N ASP A 161 -5.03 -15.36 13.44
CA ASP A 161 -6.36 -15.88 13.13
C ASP A 161 -6.47 -16.36 11.67
N ASP A 162 -7.62 -16.90 11.30
CA ASP A 162 -7.93 -17.32 9.93
C ASP A 162 -8.28 -16.15 8.98
N GLN A 163 -8.26 -14.91 9.49
CA GLN A 163 -8.61 -13.69 8.76
C GLN A 163 -7.37 -12.92 8.28
N SER A 164 -6.16 -13.43 8.52
CA SER A 164 -4.92 -12.75 8.17
C SER A 164 -3.77 -13.69 7.84
N TRP A 165 -2.85 -13.21 7.00
CA TRP A 165 -1.63 -13.90 6.56
C TRP A 165 -0.46 -12.95 6.74
N GLY A 166 0.55 -13.39 7.48
CA GLY A 166 1.64 -12.53 7.91
C GLY A 166 3.02 -13.17 7.77
N TRP A 167 4.03 -12.35 7.49
CA TRP A 167 5.44 -12.68 7.60
C TRP A 167 6.07 -11.88 8.74
N ASN A 168 6.51 -12.58 9.79
CA ASN A 168 7.20 -11.98 10.94
C ASN A 168 8.66 -11.72 10.59
N LEU A 169 9.02 -10.44 10.49
CA LEU A 169 10.34 -9.96 10.09
C LEU A 169 11.42 -10.16 11.16
N VAL A 170 11.03 -10.44 12.41
CA VAL A 170 11.96 -10.67 13.53
C VAL A 170 12.58 -12.07 13.43
N ASP A 171 11.75 -13.07 13.18
CA ASP A 171 12.14 -14.49 13.23
C ASP A 171 12.09 -15.18 11.87
N ASN A 172 11.68 -14.47 10.81
CA ASN A 172 11.53 -15.01 9.46
C ASN A 172 10.51 -16.14 9.38
N ASP A 173 9.41 -16.06 10.13
CA ASP A 173 8.33 -17.05 10.12
C ASP A 173 7.08 -16.54 9.41
N LEU A 174 6.46 -17.41 8.63
CA LEU A 174 5.13 -17.20 8.08
C LEU A 174 4.07 -17.62 9.10
N LEU A 175 2.99 -16.84 9.18
CA LEU A 175 1.96 -16.98 10.20
C LEU A 175 0.58 -16.93 9.57
N HIS A 176 -0.25 -17.91 9.92
CA HIS A 176 -1.66 -17.96 9.57
C HIS A 176 -2.41 -18.90 10.51
N ASN A 177 -3.66 -18.58 10.85
CA ASN A 177 -4.52 -19.40 11.70
C ASN A 177 -3.94 -19.67 13.11
N GLY A 178 -3.11 -18.77 13.61
CA GLY A 178 -2.45 -18.89 14.92
C GLY A 178 -1.19 -19.76 14.92
N ASP A 179 -0.83 -20.36 13.79
CA ASP A 179 0.28 -21.32 13.66
C ASP A 179 1.39 -20.79 12.75
N SER A 180 2.63 -21.23 13.03
CA SER A 180 3.76 -21.04 12.11
C SER A 180 3.61 -21.93 10.89
N GLN A 181 3.70 -21.34 9.70
CA GLN A 181 3.63 -21.99 8.40
C GLN A 181 5.03 -22.30 7.82
N GLY A 182 6.08 -22.11 8.63
CA GLY A 182 7.47 -22.36 8.27
C GLY A 182 8.27 -21.07 8.02
N ASN A 183 9.58 -21.27 7.86
CA ASN A 183 10.52 -20.17 7.67
C ASN A 183 10.45 -19.62 6.24
N PHE A 184 10.56 -18.29 6.12
CA PHE A 184 10.59 -17.55 4.88
C PHE A 184 11.57 -16.37 4.97
N PRO A 185 12.40 -16.12 3.93
CA PRO A 185 12.49 -16.83 2.64
C PRO A 185 12.95 -18.29 2.76
N HIS A 186 12.59 -19.14 1.79
CA HIS A 186 12.92 -20.57 1.77
C HIS A 186 14.37 -20.83 1.33
N VAL A 187 15.32 -20.18 2.01
CA VAL A 187 16.77 -20.32 1.77
C VAL A 187 17.49 -20.59 3.08
N ASN A 188 18.62 -21.29 3.02
CA ASN A 188 19.44 -21.52 4.19
C ASN A 188 20.00 -20.20 4.73
N ASN A 189 19.87 -19.97 6.03
CA ASN A 189 20.33 -18.77 6.72
C ASN A 189 19.79 -17.46 6.09
N ALA A 190 18.48 -17.41 5.83
CA ALA A 190 17.86 -16.22 5.27
C ALA A 190 18.17 -14.97 6.12
N PRO A 191 18.64 -13.87 5.51
CA PRO A 191 19.00 -12.68 6.25
C PRO A 191 17.78 -12.10 6.97
N LYS A 192 17.96 -11.66 8.21
CA LYS A 192 16.92 -10.91 8.92
C LYS A 192 16.72 -9.54 8.27
N TYR A 193 15.53 -8.99 8.45
CA TYR A 193 15.22 -7.62 8.06
C TYR A 193 16.16 -6.62 8.75
N GLN A 194 16.62 -5.62 8.00
CA GLN A 194 17.36 -4.48 8.52
C GLN A 194 16.50 -3.22 8.44
N VAL A 195 16.58 -2.39 9.48
CA VAL A 195 15.80 -1.14 9.57
C VAL A 195 16.06 -0.25 8.35
N GLY A 196 14.98 0.29 7.77
CA GLY A 196 15.02 1.10 6.55
C GLY A 196 15.00 0.31 5.23
N GLU A 197 15.12 -1.02 5.26
CA GLU A 197 14.99 -1.82 4.03
C GLU A 197 13.55 -1.80 3.52
N ARG A 198 13.39 -1.64 2.20
CA ARG A 198 12.07 -1.71 1.55
C ARG A 198 11.79 -3.14 1.14
N ILE A 199 10.72 -3.69 1.69
CA ILE A 199 10.14 -4.95 1.22
C ILE A 199 9.02 -4.59 0.26
N ARG A 200 9.09 -5.13 -0.95
CA ARG A 200 7.97 -5.09 -1.89
C ARG A 200 7.08 -6.31 -1.66
N VAL A 201 5.79 -6.07 -1.60
CA VAL A 201 4.76 -7.08 -1.43
C VAL A 201 3.98 -7.17 -2.73
N ILE A 202 3.80 -8.39 -3.23
CA ILE A 202 3.05 -8.69 -4.45
C ILE A 202 1.88 -9.58 -4.07
N LEU A 203 0.67 -9.06 -4.22
CA LEU A 203 -0.58 -9.82 -4.07
C LEU A 203 -1.13 -10.14 -5.45
N ASP A 204 -1.26 -11.44 -5.73
CA ASP A 204 -1.89 -11.94 -6.93
C ASP A 204 -3.28 -12.51 -6.59
N CYS A 205 -4.33 -11.75 -6.91
CA CYS A 205 -5.71 -12.19 -6.66
C CYS A 205 -6.20 -13.23 -7.68
N GLU A 206 -5.48 -13.42 -8.79
CA GLU A 206 -5.86 -14.37 -9.85
C GLU A 206 -5.29 -15.76 -9.50
N ASP A 207 -4.02 -15.81 -9.13
CA ASP A 207 -3.36 -17.04 -8.66
C ASP A 207 -3.56 -17.32 -7.16
N ASN A 208 -4.22 -16.40 -6.45
CA ASN A 208 -4.47 -16.47 -5.01
C ASN A 208 -3.18 -16.65 -4.21
N THR A 209 -2.19 -15.80 -4.47
CA THR A 209 -0.87 -15.85 -3.81
C THR A 209 -0.43 -14.49 -3.28
N ILE A 210 0.45 -14.52 -2.28
CA ILE A 210 1.23 -13.36 -1.86
C ILE A 210 2.72 -13.73 -1.85
N ALA A 211 3.53 -12.85 -2.41
CA ALA A 211 4.97 -12.99 -2.53
C ALA A 211 5.68 -11.71 -2.07
N PHE A 212 6.98 -11.83 -1.85
CA PHE A 212 7.80 -10.73 -1.38
C PHE A 212 9.05 -10.56 -2.24
N GLU A 213 9.47 -9.32 -2.45
CA GLU A 213 10.78 -9.00 -3.03
C GLU A 213 11.55 -8.08 -2.08
N LYS A 214 12.87 -8.21 -2.09
CA LYS A 214 13.78 -7.32 -1.36
C LYS A 214 14.94 -6.98 -2.28
N ASN A 215 15.29 -5.69 -2.40
CA ASN A 215 16.38 -5.21 -3.26
C ASN A 215 16.30 -5.75 -4.71
N TYR A 216 15.09 -5.81 -5.29
CA TYR A 216 14.80 -6.37 -6.62
C TYR A 216 15.07 -7.88 -6.76
N GLU A 217 15.26 -8.58 -5.66
CA GLU A 217 15.36 -10.04 -5.61
C GLU A 217 14.02 -10.65 -5.15
N PHE A 218 13.49 -11.59 -5.94
CA PHE A 218 12.28 -12.31 -5.61
C PHE A 218 12.55 -13.35 -4.51
N LEU A 219 11.89 -13.22 -3.37
CA LEU A 219 12.09 -14.08 -2.20
C LEU A 219 11.25 -15.36 -2.22
N GLY A 220 10.32 -15.47 -3.17
CA GLY A 220 9.39 -16.58 -3.28
C GLY A 220 7.94 -16.22 -2.94
N VAL A 221 7.04 -17.15 -3.24
CA VAL A 221 5.64 -17.11 -2.82
C VAL A 221 5.55 -17.57 -1.37
N ALA A 222 5.05 -16.70 -0.49
CA ALA A 222 4.90 -16.99 0.93
C ALA A 222 3.61 -17.77 1.23
N PHE A 223 2.47 -17.34 0.66
CA PHE A 223 1.20 -18.06 0.82
C PHE A 223 0.54 -18.32 -0.53
N ARG A 224 -0.15 -19.46 -0.61
CA ARG A 224 -0.96 -19.90 -1.75
C ARG A 224 -2.36 -20.27 -1.25
N GLY A 225 -3.32 -20.29 -2.18
CA GLY A 225 -4.71 -20.63 -1.84
C GLY A 225 -5.37 -19.57 -0.98
N LEU A 226 -4.98 -18.30 -1.16
CA LEU A 226 -5.66 -17.18 -0.54
C LEU A 226 -7.16 -17.20 -0.89
N PRO A 227 -8.04 -16.78 0.02
CA PRO A 227 -9.47 -16.80 -0.24
C PRO A 227 -9.86 -15.75 -1.28
N SER A 228 -10.86 -16.05 -2.10
CA SER A 228 -11.45 -15.12 -3.07
C SER A 228 -12.36 -14.08 -2.38
N GLN A 229 -11.78 -13.28 -1.51
CA GLN A 229 -12.42 -12.18 -0.79
C GLN A 229 -11.54 -10.94 -0.83
N GLU A 230 -12.02 -9.86 -0.23
CA GLU A 230 -11.27 -8.60 -0.21
C GLU A 230 -10.15 -8.64 0.81
N LEU A 231 -8.93 -8.47 0.32
CA LEU A 231 -7.70 -8.52 1.10
C LEU A 231 -7.04 -7.15 1.10
N TYR A 232 -6.75 -6.65 2.29
CA TYR A 232 -6.16 -5.34 2.52
C TYR A 232 -4.68 -5.52 2.85
N PRO A 233 -3.78 -4.67 2.31
CA PRO A 233 -2.43 -4.52 2.88
C PRO A 233 -2.54 -4.31 4.38
N ALA A 234 -1.75 -5.06 5.15
CA ALA A 234 -1.86 -5.06 6.60
C ALA A 234 -0.50 -5.19 7.27
N VAL A 235 -0.45 -4.67 8.48
CA VAL A 235 0.77 -4.67 9.30
C VAL A 235 0.39 -4.78 10.77
N SER A 236 1.27 -5.38 11.58
CA SER A 236 1.18 -5.33 13.04
C SER A 236 2.54 -5.14 13.69
N ALA A 237 2.57 -4.36 14.77
CA ALA A 237 3.78 -3.99 15.48
C ALA A 237 3.56 -3.91 17.00
N VAL A 238 4.64 -4.14 17.76
CA VAL A 238 4.63 -4.09 19.24
C VAL A 238 5.57 -3.03 19.82
N TYR A 239 6.52 -2.54 19.04
CA TYR A 239 7.51 -1.57 19.52
C TYR A 239 6.91 -0.18 19.67
N GLY A 240 7.26 0.52 20.75
CA GLY A 240 6.78 1.89 20.99
C GLY A 240 7.50 2.91 20.11
N ASN A 241 6.77 3.90 19.59
CA ASN A 241 7.27 4.94 18.69
C ASN A 241 7.80 4.40 17.35
N THR A 242 7.47 3.17 16.98
CA THR A 242 7.83 2.66 15.65
C THR A 242 6.98 3.34 14.58
N GLU A 243 7.60 3.55 13.42
CA GLU A 243 6.95 4.12 12.25
C GLU A 243 7.05 3.15 11.10
N VAL A 244 5.94 2.96 10.37
CA VAL A 244 5.88 2.06 9.22
C VAL A 244 5.26 2.77 8.05
N SER A 245 6.03 2.88 6.98
CA SER A 245 5.61 3.55 5.76
C SER A 245 5.18 2.52 4.72
N MET A 246 4.10 2.84 3.98
CA MET A 246 3.63 2.02 2.87
C MET A 246 3.35 2.87 1.64
N VAL A 247 3.86 2.44 0.48
CA VAL A 247 3.65 3.12 -0.81
C VAL A 247 3.19 2.12 -1.85
N TYR A 248 1.96 2.30 -2.33
CA TYR A 248 1.41 1.47 -3.39
C TYR A 248 1.99 1.85 -4.76
N LEU A 249 2.52 0.86 -5.47
CA LEU A 249 3.21 1.02 -6.74
C LEU A 249 2.24 0.88 -7.93
N GLY A 250 1.26 0.00 -7.81
CA GLY A 250 0.35 -0.35 -8.90
C GLY A 250 0.37 -1.84 -9.20
N GLN A 251 0.16 -2.19 -10.46
CA GLN A 251 0.39 -3.54 -10.95
C GLN A 251 1.91 -3.82 -10.92
N PRO A 252 2.37 -4.98 -10.45
CA PRO A 252 3.78 -5.32 -10.48
C PRO A 252 4.27 -5.45 -11.94
N LEU A 253 5.57 -5.18 -12.16
CA LEU A 253 6.21 -5.18 -13.47
C LEU A 253 6.84 -6.54 -13.84
N ASP A 254 6.60 -7.57 -13.03
CA ASP A 254 7.10 -8.92 -13.25
C ASP A 254 6.27 -9.63 -14.34
N GLY A 255 6.96 -10.01 -15.42
CA GLY A 255 6.40 -10.52 -16.68
C GLY A 255 7.31 -10.22 -17.84
#